data_AF-A0A959NFR9-F1
#
_entry.id   AF-A0A959NFR9-F1
#
_cell.length_a   1.000
_cell.length_b   1.000
_cell.length_c   1.000
_cell.angle_alpha   90.00
_cell.angle_beta   90.00
_cell.angle_gamma   90.00
#
_symmetry.space_group_name_H-M   'P 1'
#
loop_
_entity.id
_entity.type
_entity.pdbx_description
1 polymer ?
#
loop_
_entity_poly.entity_id
_entity_poly.type
_entity_poly.pdbx_seq_one_letter_code
_entity_poly.pdbx_strand_id
1 'polypeptide(L)' 'MSKRLRTILQYSFFLGLGIFLVWWSIKDLTAGDRSQIHAALKTARYWLLIPVFFILLLSHYIRALRWRLLIAPL' A
#
# COMPACT_ATOMS: atom_id res chain seq x y z
N MET A 1 -26.15 18.97 -4.11
CA MET A 1 -24.76 19.38 -4.39
C MET A 1 -24.39 18.97 -5.80
N SER A 2 -23.66 19.79 -6.56
CA SER A 2 -23.21 19.40 -7.91
C SER A 2 -22.35 18.13 -7.82
N LYS A 3 -22.50 17.21 -8.78
CA LYS A 3 -21.78 15.91 -8.78
C LYS A 3 -20.27 16.09 -8.60
N ARG A 4 -19.71 17.14 -9.21
CA ARG A 4 -18.30 17.53 -9.11
C ARG A 4 -17.87 17.89 -7.68
N LEU A 5 -18.68 18.63 -6.95
CA LEU A 5 -18.36 19.04 -5.58
C LEU A 5 -18.31 17.84 -4.62
N ARG A 6 -19.25 16.89 -4.78
CA ARG A 6 -19.26 15.64 -3.99
C ARG A 6 -17.99 14.81 -4.25
N THR A 7 -17.58 14.69 -5.50
CA THR A 7 -16.35 13.98 -5.86
C THR A 7 -15.10 14.63 -5.28
N ILE A 8 -14.97 15.96 -5.37
CA ILE A 8 -13.83 16.68 -4.80
C ILE A 8 -13.75 16.50 -3.28
N LEU A 9 -14.88 16.62 -2.58
CA LEU A 9 -14.93 16.41 -1.13
C LEU A 9 -14.57 14.98 -0.74
N GLN A 10 -15.06 13.98 -1.48
CA GLN A 10 -14.73 12.58 -1.23
C GLN A 10 -13.22 12.33 -1.36
N TYR A 11 -12.61 12.78 -2.46
CA TYR A 11 -11.16 12.62 -2.64
C TYR A 11 -10.36 13.40 -1.60
N SER A 12 -10.76 14.64 -1.29
CA SER A 12 -10.07 15.46 -0.28
C SER A 12 -10.14 14.83 1.11
N PHE A 13 -11.29 14.25 1.46
CA PHE A 13 -11.46 13.53 2.72
C PHE A 13 -10.55 12.30 2.81
N PHE A 14 -10.57 11.42 1.81
CA PHE A 14 -9.73 10.21 1.85
C PHE A 14 -8.24 10.53 1.74
N LEU A 15 -7.85 11.53 0.95
CA LEU A 15 -6.47 12.00 0.89
C LEU A 15 -6.02 12.61 2.21
N GLY A 16 -6.84 13.49 2.80
CA GLY A 16 -6.59 14.09 4.10
C GLY A 16 -6.47 13.04 5.19
N LEU A 17 -7.33 12.01 5.17
CA LEU A 17 -7.27 10.88 6.09
C LEU A 17 -5.97 10.08 5.90
N GLY A 18 -5.53 9.83 4.67
CA GLY A 18 -4.25 9.17 4.40
C GLY A 18 -3.06 9.95 4.94
N ILE A 19 -3.00 11.27 4.68
CA ILE A 19 -1.94 12.15 5.19
C ILE A 19 -1.97 12.21 6.71
N PHE A 20 -3.16 12.33 7.30
CA PHE A 20 -3.35 12.34 8.75
C PHE A 20 -2.80 11.05 9.38
N LEU A 21 -3.11 9.88 8.82
CA LEU A 21 -2.61 8.60 9.34
C LEU A 21 -1.09 8.48 9.23
N VAL A 22 -0.49 8.93 8.12
CA VAL A 22 0.98 8.94 7.98
C VAL A 22 1.61 9.84 9.04
N TRP A 23 1.13 11.08 9.18
CA TRP A 23 1.61 12.00 10.21
C TRP A 23 1.42 11.42 11.61
N TRP A 24 0.24 10.90 11.91
CA TRP A 24 -0.09 10.28 13.19
C TRP A 24 0.83 9.10 13.51
N SER A 25 1.19 8.30 12.50
CA SER A 25 2.10 7.16 12.68
C SER A 25 3.55 7.58 12.94
N ILE A 26 3.98 8.77 12.49
CA ILE A 26 5.39 9.18 12.56
C ILE A 26 5.69 10.32 13.54
N LYS A 27 4.67 11.02 14.05
CA LYS A 27 4.84 12.20 14.90
C LYS A 27 5.62 11.92 16.20
N ASP A 28 5.52 10.70 16.73
CA ASP A 28 6.14 10.32 18.00
C ASP A 28 7.46 9.56 17.82
N LEU A 29 8.00 9.44 16.59
CA LEU A 29 9.27 8.78 16.36
C LEU A 29 10.44 9.59 16.94
N THR A 30 11.11 9.02 17.94
CA THR A 30 12.31 9.60 18.53
C THR A 30 13.52 9.47 17.60
N ALA A 31 14.60 10.20 17.90
CA ALA A 31 15.87 10.03 17.18
C ALA A 31 16.44 8.61 17.31
N GLY A 32 16.20 7.95 18.46
CA GLY A 32 16.56 6.55 18.68
C GLY A 32 15.80 5.59 17.76
N ASP A 33 14.48 5.76 17.65
CA ASP A 33 13.63 4.92 16.79
C ASP A 33 14.04 5.02 15.32
N ARG A 34 14.36 6.24 14.86
CA ARG A 34 14.90 6.45 13.51
C ARG A 34 16.20 5.69 13.30
N SER A 35 17.13 5.74 14.25
CA SER A 35 18.39 4.98 14.13
C SER A 35 18.15 3.47 14.04
N GLN A 36 17.19 2.94 14.80
CA GLN A 36 16.82 1.52 14.78
C GLN A 36 16.19 1.12 13.45
N ILE A 37 15.31 1.95 12.88
CA ILE A 37 14.73 1.71 11.54
C ILE A 37 15.84 1.66 10.49
N HIS A 38 16.78 2.61 10.53
CA HIS A 38 17.91 2.62 9.59
C HIS A 38 18.80 1.38 9.75
N ALA A 39 19.05 0.94 10.99
CA ALA A 39 19.80 -0.29 11.25
C ALA A 39 19.06 -1.53 10.74
N ALA A 40 17.76 -1.64 11.03
CA ALA A 40 16.91 -2.75 10.61
C ALA A 40 16.84 -2.88 9.08
N LEU A 41 16.80 -1.75 8.35
CA LEU A 41 16.90 -1.76 6.89
C LEU A 41 18.27 -2.26 6.43
N LYS A 42 19.38 -1.76 6.99
CA LYS A 42 20.73 -2.21 6.61
C LYS A 42 20.97 -3.70 6.85
N THR A 43 20.42 -4.25 7.94
CA THR A 43 20.60 -5.66 8.32
C THR A 43 19.47 -6.57 7.83
N ALA A 44 18.54 -6.05 7.03
CA ALA A 44 17.40 -6.82 6.55
C ALA A 44 17.86 -7.99 5.65
N ARG A 45 17.18 -9.13 5.77
CA ARG A 45 17.43 -10.31 4.94
C ARG A 45 16.76 -10.14 3.57
N TYR A 46 17.34 -9.30 2.72
CA TYR A 46 16.79 -8.95 1.40
C TYR A 46 16.53 -10.15 0.48
N TRP A 47 17.21 -11.28 0.67
CA TRP A 47 16.92 -12.52 -0.07
C TRP A 47 15.47 -13.00 0.09
N LEU A 48 14.81 -12.68 1.21
CA LEU A 48 13.39 -12.97 1.43
C LEU A 48 12.47 -12.23 0.46
N LEU A 49 12.95 -11.19 -0.23
CA LEU A 49 12.17 -10.54 -1.28
C LEU A 49 11.83 -11.51 -2.41
N ILE A 50 12.69 -12.47 -2.74
CA ILE A 50 12.46 -13.40 -3.86
C ILE A 50 11.17 -14.21 -3.68
N PRO A 51 10.97 -14.97 -2.58
CA PRO A 51 9.72 -15.69 -2.38
C PRO A 51 8.52 -14.74 -2.22
N VAL A 52 8.70 -13.56 -1.61
CA VAL A 52 7.62 -12.56 -1.47
C VAL A 52 7.17 -12.05 -2.84
N PHE A 53 8.10 -11.68 -3.72
CA PHE A 53 7.79 -11.25 -5.08
C PHE A 53 7.14 -12.37 -5.89
N PHE A 54 7.62 -13.61 -5.74
CA PHE A 54 7.00 -14.75 -6.43
C PHE A 54 5.55 -14.94 -6.02
N ILE A 55 5.26 -14.93 -4.70
CA ILE A 55 3.88 -15.03 -4.18
C ILE A 55 3.02 -13.85 -4.64
N LEU A 56 3.58 -12.63 -4.62
CA LEU A 56 2.89 -11.44 -5.10
C LEU A 56 2.49 -11.57 -6.58
N LEU A 57 3.46 -11.89 -7.45
CA LEU A 57 3.21 -12.06 -8.88
C LEU A 57 2.21 -13.19 -9.14
N LEU A 58 2.32 -14.30 -8.41
CA LEU A 58 1.37 -15.41 -8.51
C LEU A 58 -0.04 -15.00 -8.09
N SER A 59 -0.18 -14.23 -7.00
CA SER A 59 -1.46 -13.68 -6.55
C SER A 59 -2.10 -12.77 -7.60
N HIS A 60 -1.30 -11.91 -8.23
CA HIS A 60 -1.74 -11.05 -9.33
C HIS A 60 -2.10 -11.86 -10.59
N TYR A 61 -1.32 -12.88 -10.92
CA TYR A 61 -1.58 -13.75 -12.05
C TYR A 61 -2.90 -14.52 -11.90
N ILE A 62 -3.13 -15.14 -10.74
CA ILE A 62 -4.39 -15.84 -10.45
C ILE A 62 -5.58 -14.87 -10.50
N ARG A 63 -5.41 -13.65 -10.00
CA ARG A 63 -6.44 -12.61 -10.07
C ARG A 63 -6.76 -12.25 -11.52
N ALA A 64 -5.75 -12.05 -12.36
CA ALA A 64 -5.94 -11.78 -13.79
C ALA A 64 -6.63 -12.96 -14.50
N LEU A 65 -6.22 -14.19 -14.18
CA LEU A 65 -6.86 -15.41 -14.71
C LEU A 65 -8.34 -15.48 -14.32
N ARG A 66 -8.68 -15.21 -13.06
CA ARG A 66 -10.07 -15.16 -12.59
C ARG A 66 -10.90 -14.16 -13.40
N TRP A 67 -10.37 -12.97 -13.64
CA TRP A 67 -11.06 -11.95 -14.43
C TRP A 67 -11.19 -12.37 -15.89
N ARG A 68 -10.16 -13.00 -16.45
CA ARG A 68 -10.20 -13.56 -17.82
C ARG A 68 -11.31 -14.62 -17.96
N LEU A 69 -11.46 -15.50 -16.97
CA LEU A 69 -12.52 -16.51 -16.93
C LEU A 69 -13.92 -15.90 -16.81
N LEU A 70 -14.06 -14.77 -16.11
CA LEU A 70 -15.34 -14.04 -16.01
C LEU A 70 -15.71 -13.27 -17.28
N ILE A 71 -14.72 -12.91 -18.10
CA ILE A 71 -14.93 -12.14 -19.35
C ILE A 71 -15.21 -13.07 -20.53
N ALA A 72 -14.64 -14.28 -20.54
CA ALA A 72 -15.04 -15.31 -21.49
C ALA A 72 -16.50 -15.68 -21.20
N PRO A 73 -17.45 -15.43 -22.12
CA PRO A 73 -18.77 -16.00 -21.97
C PRO A 73 -18.61 -17.52 -22.03
N LEU A 74 -19.37 -18.25 -21.21
CA LEU A 74 -19.62 -19.67 -21.46
C LEU A 74 -20.05 -19.89 -22.91
#